data_AF-A0A8T4ZBJ4-F1
#
_entry.id   AF-A0A8T4ZBJ4-F1
#
_cell.length_a   1.000
_cell.length_b   1.000
_cell.length_c   1.000
_cell.angle_alpha   90.00
_cell.angle_beta   90.00
_cell.angle_gamma   90.00
#
_symmetry.space_group_name_H-M   'P 1'
#
loop_
_entity.id
_entity.type
_entity.pdbx_description
1 polymer ?
#
loop_
_entity_poly.entity_id
_entity_poly.type
_entity_poly.pdbx_seq_one_letter_code
_entity_poly.pdbx_strand_id
1 'polypeptide(L)'
;MSSKLDQILRTVLTRTVPKDAERRKILKLSQQVIESVSSAARRFSLNAEVSLEGSVAKDTWLSGEADIDIFLKVDSSLDSSVFKTICLKVAKEALSNYNPKTRFSDHPYVEAFIGKSRIDVVPCYNVDKGMWRSA
;
A
#
# COMPACT_ATOMS: atom_id res chain seq x y z
N MET A 1 -3.81 40.20 -15.06
CA MET A 1 -2.89 39.99 -13.92
C MET A 1 -3.42 38.81 -13.11
N SER A 2 -2.53 37.90 -12.69
CA SER A 2 -2.90 36.78 -11.80
C SER A 2 -3.42 37.35 -10.48
N SER A 3 -4.57 36.89 -9.99
CA SER A 3 -5.13 37.36 -8.72
C SER A 3 -4.20 37.01 -7.54
N LYS A 4 -4.35 37.70 -6.41
CA LYS A 4 -3.61 37.37 -5.18
C LYS A 4 -3.84 35.90 -4.76
N LEU A 5 -5.05 35.39 -4.99
CA LEU A 5 -5.40 33.99 -4.75
C LEU A 5 -4.56 33.05 -5.64
N ASP A 6 -4.46 33.34 -6.93
CA ASP A 6 -3.68 32.51 -7.87
C ASP A 6 -2.20 32.42 -7.50
N GLN A 7 -1.61 33.51 -7.00
CA GLN A 7 -0.22 33.53 -6.55
C GLN A 7 0.00 32.65 -5.31
N ILE A 8 -0.95 32.68 -4.37
CA ILE A 8 -0.94 31.81 -3.18
C ILE A 8 -1.07 30.35 -3.62
N LEU A 9 -2.04 30.03 -4.48
CA LEU A 9 -2.26 28.66 -4.97
C LEU A 9 -1.02 28.10 -5.68
N ARG A 10 -0.38 28.88 -6.55
CA ARG A 10 0.88 28.46 -7.20
C ARG A 10 1.98 28.16 -6.20
N THR A 11 2.13 29.00 -5.18
CA THR A 11 3.14 28.79 -4.13
C THR A 11 2.87 27.51 -3.33
N VAL A 12 1.61 27.27 -2.96
CA VAL A 12 1.23 26.05 -2.23
C VAL A 12 1.46 24.82 -3.11
N LEU A 13 1.04 24.84 -4.37
CA LEU A 13 1.23 23.72 -5.31
C LEU A 13 2.71 23.32 -5.45
N THR A 14 3.63 24.28 -5.49
CA THR A 14 5.08 23.98 -5.58
C THR A 14 5.63 23.26 -4.35
N ARG A 15 4.92 23.31 -3.22
CA ARG A 15 5.29 22.67 -1.95
C ARG A 15 4.58 21.33 -1.75
N THR A 16 3.34 21.22 -2.23
CA THR A 16 2.48 20.06 -1.95
C THR A 16 2.51 19.02 -3.06
N VAL A 17 2.73 19.41 -4.31
CA VAL A 17 2.78 18.47 -5.43
C VAL A 17 4.14 17.78 -5.46
N PRO A 18 4.20 16.44 -5.43
CA PRO A 18 5.46 15.71 -5.56
C PRO A 18 6.22 16.10 -6.81
N LYS A 19 7.55 16.04 -6.77
CA LYS A 19 8.40 16.21 -7.96
C LYS A 19 8.57 14.88 -8.69
N ASP A 20 8.87 14.89 -9.97
CA ASP A 20 9.01 13.65 -10.76
C ASP A 20 10.09 12.70 -10.24
N ALA A 21 11.17 13.25 -9.67
CA ALA A 21 12.20 12.44 -9.03
C ALA A 21 11.67 11.70 -7.80
N GLU A 22 10.81 12.35 -7.02
CA GLU A 22 10.13 11.77 -5.86
C GLU A 22 9.13 10.69 -6.31
N ARG A 23 8.29 11.00 -7.31
CA ARG A 23 7.37 10.03 -7.93
C ARG A 23 8.09 8.77 -8.38
N ARG A 24 9.17 8.91 -9.16
CA ARG A 24 9.95 7.75 -9.63
C ARG A 24 10.51 6.92 -8.47
N LYS A 25 10.97 7.57 -7.39
CA LYS A 25 11.49 6.88 -6.21
C LYS A 25 10.40 6.08 -5.51
N ILE A 26 9.23 6.69 -5.28
CA ILE A 26 8.09 6.04 -4.63
C ILE A 26 7.58 4.89 -5.48
N LEU A 27 7.35 5.09 -6.77
CA LEU A 27 6.88 4.01 -7.67
C LEU A 27 7.86 2.84 -7.75
N LYS A 28 9.18 3.12 -7.80
CA LYS A 28 10.20 2.07 -7.75
C LYS A 28 10.13 1.28 -6.44
N LEU A 29 9.97 1.96 -5.31
CA LEU A 29 9.83 1.32 -4.01
C LEU A 29 8.54 0.48 -3.94
N SER A 30 7.41 1.01 -4.41
CA SER A 30 6.15 0.27 -4.51
C SER A 30 6.31 -1.03 -5.29
N GLN A 31 6.97 -0.97 -6.44
CA GLN A 31 7.23 -2.15 -7.27
C GLN A 31 8.08 -3.20 -6.54
N GLN A 32 9.13 -2.77 -5.84
CA GLN A 32 9.96 -3.66 -5.03
C GLN A 32 9.17 -4.36 -3.92
N VAL A 33 8.26 -3.63 -3.25
CA VAL A 33 7.40 -4.22 -2.22
C VAL A 33 6.40 -5.19 -2.84
N ILE A 34 5.76 -4.85 -3.97
CA ILE A 34 4.86 -5.78 -4.69
C ILE A 34 5.57 -7.09 -5.01
N GLU A 35 6.79 -7.03 -5.52
CA GLU A 35 7.59 -8.21 -5.86
C GLU A 35 7.95 -9.04 -4.62
N SER A 36 8.28 -8.38 -3.50
CA SER A 36 8.53 -9.03 -2.21
C SER A 36 7.29 -9.77 -1.69
N VAL A 37 6.15 -9.09 -1.67
CA VAL A 37 4.86 -9.65 -1.21
C VAL A 37 4.41 -10.79 -2.12
N SER A 38 4.52 -10.63 -3.44
CA SER A 38 4.20 -11.69 -4.42
C SER A 38 5.09 -12.92 -4.23
N SER A 39 6.38 -12.70 -3.97
CA SER A 39 7.33 -13.79 -3.73
C SER A 39 7.05 -14.51 -2.41
N ALA A 40 6.68 -13.78 -1.35
CA ALA A 40 6.24 -14.36 -0.10
C ALA A 40 4.95 -15.17 -0.30
N ALA A 41 3.94 -14.64 -0.98
CA ALA A 41 2.68 -15.35 -1.26
C ALA A 41 2.94 -16.70 -1.96
N ARG A 42 3.82 -16.72 -2.97
CA ARG A 42 4.25 -17.96 -3.65
C ARG A 42 4.90 -18.96 -2.70
N ARG A 43 5.78 -18.53 -1.78
CA ARG A 43 6.42 -19.43 -0.79
C ARG A 43 5.40 -20.08 0.15
N PHE A 44 4.32 -19.37 0.46
CA PHE A 44 3.22 -19.88 1.28
C PHE A 44 2.15 -20.64 0.46
N SER A 45 2.37 -20.87 -0.84
CA SER A 45 1.37 -21.47 -1.75
C SER A 45 0.02 -20.75 -1.73
N LEU A 46 0.04 -19.44 -1.48
CA LEU A 46 -1.15 -18.60 -1.46
C LEU A 46 -1.38 -18.02 -2.85
N ASN A 47 -2.51 -18.36 -3.47
CA ASN A 47 -2.94 -17.71 -4.70
C ASN A 47 -3.48 -16.31 -4.36
N ALA A 48 -2.72 -15.28 -4.72
CA ALA A 48 -3.07 -13.90 -4.43
C ALA A 48 -2.61 -12.95 -5.55
N GLU A 49 -3.45 -11.96 -5.84
CA GLU A 49 -3.07 -10.79 -6.63
C GLU A 49 -2.49 -9.74 -5.68
N VAL A 50 -1.37 -9.13 -6.08
CA VAL A 50 -0.71 -8.06 -5.31
C VAL A 50 -0.74 -6.78 -6.13
N SER A 51 -1.33 -5.73 -5.57
CA SER A 51 -1.47 -4.44 -6.25
C SER A 51 -1.09 -3.27 -5.36
N LEU A 52 -0.65 -2.18 -6.00
CA LEU A 52 -0.54 -0.87 -5.38
C LEU A 52 -1.91 -0.20 -5.39
N GLU A 53 -2.34 0.30 -4.24
CA GLU A 53 -3.61 1.00 -4.06
C GLU A 53 -3.36 2.38 -3.41
N GLY A 54 -4.41 2.96 -2.83
CA GLY A 54 -4.28 4.17 -2.04
C GLY A 54 -3.95 5.43 -2.84
N SER A 55 -3.35 6.41 -2.17
CA SER A 55 -3.08 7.74 -2.74
C SER A 55 -1.98 7.71 -3.80
N VAL A 56 -0.99 6.83 -3.64
CA VAL A 56 0.10 6.64 -4.61
C VAL A 56 -0.43 6.05 -5.91
N ALA A 57 -1.30 5.03 -5.86
CA ALA A 57 -1.92 4.47 -7.07
C ALA A 57 -2.71 5.51 -7.87
N LYS A 58 -3.31 6.49 -7.19
CA LYS A 58 -4.18 7.51 -7.77
C LYS A 58 -3.45 8.81 -8.14
N ASP A 59 -2.14 8.91 -7.86
CA ASP A 59 -1.33 10.14 -7.99
C ASP A 59 -1.94 11.36 -7.26
N THR A 60 -2.51 11.13 -6.07
CA THR A 60 -3.13 12.18 -5.24
C THR A 60 -2.42 12.41 -3.91
N TRP A 61 -1.21 11.89 -3.74
CA TRP A 61 -0.42 11.99 -2.52
C TRP A 61 0.35 13.32 -2.45
N LEU A 62 0.66 13.78 -1.23
CA LEU A 62 1.38 15.03 -0.99
C LEU A 62 2.88 14.80 -0.91
N SER A 63 3.68 15.74 -1.42
CA SER A 63 5.14 15.67 -1.38
C SER A 63 5.63 15.45 0.05
N GLY A 64 6.51 14.48 0.25
CA GLY A 64 7.05 14.09 1.55
C GLY A 64 6.15 13.19 2.41
N GLU A 65 4.91 12.94 2.00
CA GLU A 65 3.89 12.21 2.77
C GLU A 65 3.38 10.98 1.99
N ALA A 66 4.27 10.32 1.24
CA ALA A 66 3.91 9.11 0.51
C ALA A 66 3.71 7.91 1.45
N ASP A 67 2.47 7.43 1.51
CA ASP A 67 2.11 6.13 2.05
C ASP A 67 1.93 5.13 0.90
N ILE A 68 2.63 4.00 0.97
CA ILE A 68 2.55 2.95 -0.04
C ILE A 68 1.64 1.84 0.47
N ASP A 69 0.42 1.83 -0.05
CA ASP A 69 -0.61 0.84 0.28
C ASP A 69 -0.53 -0.34 -0.70
N ILE A 70 -0.09 -1.50 -0.23
CA ILE A 70 -0.02 -2.74 -1.01
C ILE A 70 -1.10 -3.70 -0.57
N PHE A 71 -1.97 -4.08 -1.50
CA PHE A 71 -3.08 -5.00 -1.21
C PHE A 71 -2.70 -6.42 -1.63
N LEU A 72 -2.88 -7.36 -0.71
CA LEU A 72 -2.75 -8.80 -0.94
C LEU A 72 -4.17 -9.38 -1.09
N LYS A 73 -4.65 -9.43 -2.33
CA LYS A 73 -6.01 -9.84 -2.68
C LYS A 73 -6.07 -11.35 -2.86
N VAL A 74 -6.82 -12.03 -2.00
CA VAL A 74 -7.01 -13.49 -2.06
C VAL A 74 -8.42 -13.86 -2.49
N ASP A 75 -8.61 -15.08 -2.96
CA ASP A 75 -9.94 -15.56 -3.35
C ASP A 75 -10.95 -15.45 -2.18
N SER A 76 -12.16 -14.98 -2.50
CA SER A 76 -13.27 -14.91 -1.55
C SER A 76 -13.67 -16.28 -0.97
N SER A 77 -13.37 -17.40 -1.63
CA SER A 77 -13.63 -18.74 -1.11
C SER A 77 -12.65 -19.16 -0.01
N LEU A 78 -11.56 -18.40 0.21
CA LEU A 78 -10.59 -18.70 1.26
C LEU A 78 -11.24 -18.59 2.64
N ASP A 79 -10.98 -19.58 3.50
CA ASP A 79 -11.46 -19.57 4.88
C ASP A 79 -10.91 -18.36 5.64
N SER A 80 -11.79 -17.69 6.40
CA SER A 80 -11.46 -16.57 7.29
C SER A 80 -10.37 -16.90 8.30
N SER A 81 -10.29 -18.14 8.78
CA SER A 81 -9.21 -18.57 9.69
C SER A 81 -7.85 -18.55 8.99
N VAL A 82 -7.81 -19.03 7.75
CA VAL A 82 -6.63 -19.07 6.88
C VAL A 82 -6.25 -17.65 6.44
N PHE A 83 -7.24 -16.84 6.07
CA PHE A 83 -7.07 -15.43 5.74
C PHE A 83 -6.34 -14.68 6.85
N LYS A 84 -6.84 -14.76 8.09
CA LYS A 84 -6.27 -14.04 9.24
C LYS A 84 -4.87 -14.50 9.61
N THR A 85 -4.51 -15.76 9.32
CA THR A 85 -3.23 -16.34 9.74
C THR A 85 -2.19 -16.30 8.63
N ILE A 86 -2.47 -16.90 7.48
CA ILE A 86 -1.51 -17.03 6.37
C ILE A 86 -1.23 -15.68 5.73
N CYS A 87 -2.25 -14.85 5.48
CA CYS A 87 -2.02 -13.57 4.82
C CYS A 87 -1.17 -12.62 5.68
N LEU A 88 -1.36 -12.63 7.00
CA LEU A 88 -0.49 -11.89 7.92
C LEU A 88 0.94 -12.43 7.95
N LYS A 89 1.13 -13.75 7.87
CA LYS A 89 2.47 -14.35 7.76
C LYS A 89 3.16 -13.93 6.47
N VAL A 90 2.45 -13.95 5.35
CA VAL A 90 2.94 -13.48 4.04
C VAL A 90 3.38 -12.01 4.13
N ALA A 91 2.54 -11.15 4.69
CA ALA A 91 2.82 -9.73 4.84
C ALA A 91 4.03 -9.46 5.76
N LYS A 92 4.14 -10.18 6.89
CA LYS A 92 5.30 -10.10 7.80
C LYS A 92 6.59 -10.58 7.15
N GLU A 93 6.53 -11.70 6.43
CA GLU A 93 7.66 -12.27 5.71
C GLU A 93 8.18 -11.30 4.65
N ALA A 94 7.27 -10.69 3.88
CA ALA A 94 7.60 -9.75 2.81
C ALA A 94 8.33 -8.49 3.32
N LEU A 95 8.06 -8.10 4.57
CA LEU A 95 8.63 -6.92 5.21
C LEU A 95 9.63 -7.26 6.34
N SER A 96 10.05 -8.52 6.45
CA SER A 96 10.85 -9.04 7.58
C SER A 96 12.13 -8.25 7.85
N ASN A 97 12.77 -7.71 6.81
CA ASN A 97 13.98 -6.90 6.90
C ASN A 97 13.76 -5.47 7.44
N TYR A 98 12.50 -5.06 7.67
CA TYR A 98 12.12 -3.68 7.99
C TYR A 98 11.42 -3.55 9.34
N ASN A 99 11.65 -4.51 10.26
CA ASN A 99 11.04 -4.56 11.60
C ASN A 99 9.51 -4.35 11.58
N PRO A 100 8.78 -5.21 10.86
CA PRO A 100 7.37 -4.99 10.58
C PRO A 100 6.52 -5.11 11.85
N LYS A 101 5.50 -4.25 11.95
CA LYS A 101 4.54 -4.25 13.06
C LYS A 101 3.17 -4.66 12.55
N THR A 102 2.52 -5.53 13.31
CA THR A 102 1.09 -5.80 13.09
C THR A 102 0.29 -4.62 13.62
N ARG A 103 -0.56 -4.07 12.78
CA ARG A 103 -1.53 -3.02 13.11
C ARG A 103 -2.94 -3.60 12.99
N PHE A 104 -3.89 -2.93 13.63
CA PHE A 104 -5.27 -3.39 13.70
C PHE A 104 -6.20 -2.27 13.21
N SER A 105 -7.11 -2.65 12.31
CA SER A 105 -8.32 -1.93 11.93
C SER A 105 -9.46 -2.96 11.96
N ASP A 106 -10.36 -2.99 10.97
CA ASP A 106 -11.35 -4.06 10.80
C ASP A 106 -10.68 -5.44 10.68
N HIS A 107 -9.57 -5.49 9.94
CA HIS A 107 -8.69 -6.64 9.85
C HIS A 107 -7.25 -6.24 10.17
N PRO A 108 -6.43 -7.14 10.75
CA PRO A 108 -5.04 -6.83 11.00
C PRO A 108 -4.28 -6.71 9.68
N TYR A 109 -3.32 -5.79 9.64
CA TYR A 109 -2.41 -5.56 8.51
C TYR A 109 -0.97 -5.40 9.03
N VAL A 110 -0.01 -5.34 8.12
CA VAL A 110 1.41 -5.22 8.47
C VAL A 110 1.96 -3.90 7.97
N GLU A 111 2.51 -3.10 8.89
CA GLU A 111 3.14 -1.82 8.62
C GLU A 111 4.66 -1.96 8.79
N ALA A 112 5.43 -1.32 7.90
CA ALA A 112 6.86 -1.10 8.09
C ALA A 112 7.28 0.26 7.50
N PHE A 113 8.50 0.69 7.82
CA PHE A 113 9.10 1.88 7.23
C PHE A 113 10.31 1.51 6.39
N ILE A 114 10.33 1.97 5.13
CA ILE A 114 11.50 1.88 4.25
C ILE A 114 11.98 3.30 3.97
N GLY A 115 13.06 3.70 4.64
CA GLY A 115 13.49 5.10 4.66
C GLY A 115 12.45 5.97 5.37
N LYS A 116 11.86 6.93 4.64
CA LYS A 116 10.79 7.81 5.16
C LYS A 116 9.38 7.39 4.74
N SER A 117 9.27 6.39 3.86
CA SER A 117 7.98 5.93 3.34
C SER A 117 7.41 4.88 4.26
N ARG A 118 6.15 5.07 4.65
CA ARG A 118 5.36 4.05 5.32
C ARG A 118 4.83 3.08 4.28
N ILE A 119 4.93 1.79 4.60
CA ILE A 119 4.49 0.69 3.75
C ILE A 119 3.45 -0.10 4.54
N ASP A 120 2.25 -0.18 4.00
CA ASP A 120 1.17 -0.99 4.57
C ASP A 120 0.86 -2.15 3.62
N VAL A 121 0.98 -3.38 4.11
CA VAL A 121 0.57 -4.58 3.38
C VAL A 121 -0.74 -5.06 3.99
N VAL A 122 -1.81 -4.90 3.22
CA VAL A 122 -3.20 -5.11 3.65
C VAL A 122 -3.77 -6.35 2.97
N PRO A 123 -4.00 -7.44 3.71
CA PRO A 123 -4.78 -8.57 3.22
C PRO A 123 -6.23 -8.18 2.97
N CYS A 124 -6.80 -8.59 1.83
CA CYS A 124 -8.24 -8.43 1.56
C CYS A 124 -8.76 -9.53 0.64
N TYR A 125 -10.08 -9.69 0.60
CA TYR A 125 -10.72 -10.60 -0.36
C TYR A 125 -10.91 -9.91 -1.71
N ASN A 126 -10.62 -10.63 -2.78
CA ASN A 126 -10.95 -10.24 -4.14
C ASN A 126 -12.44 -10.53 -4.37
N VAL A 127 -13.27 -9.49 -4.35
CA VAL A 127 -14.72 -9.57 -4.49
C VAL A 127 -15.22 -8.55 -5.49
N ASP A 128 -16.34 -8.87 -6.13
CA ASP A 128 -17.02 -7.93 -7.02
C ASP A 128 -17.59 -6.74 -6.25
N LYS A 129 -17.76 -5.63 -6.98
CA LYS A 129 -18.34 -4.40 -6.44
C LYS A 129 -19.71 -4.68 -5.83
N GLY A 130 -19.86 -4.36 -4.55
CA GLY A 130 -21.10 -4.57 -3.79
C GLY A 130 -21.13 -5.86 -2.96
N MET A 131 -20.13 -6.73 -3.09
CA MET A 131 -20.01 -7.99 -2.33
C MET A 131 -18.93 -7.90 -1.23
N TRP A 132 -18.76 -6.71 -0.66
CA TRP A 132 -17.72 -6.41 0.33
C TRP A 132 -17.91 -7.22 1.61
N ARG A 133 -16.79 -7.69 2.18
CA ARG A 133 -16.78 -8.46 3.44
C ARG A 133 -16.37 -7.62 4.65
N SER A 134 -15.62 -6.57 4.42
CA SER A 134 -15.17 -5.57 5.40
C SER A 134 -15.01 -4.23 4.69
N ALA A 135 -14.77 -3.16 5.47
CA ALA A 135 -14.29 -1.91 4.90
C ALA A 135 -12.91 -2.10 4.23
#